data_AF-A0A528B5L4-F1
#
_entry.id   AF-A0A528B5L4-F1
#
_cell.length_a   1.000
_cell.length_b   1.000
_cell.length_c   1.000
_cell.angle_alpha   90.00
_cell.angle_beta   90.00
_cell.angle_gamma   90.00
#
_symmetry.space_group_name_H-M   'P 1'
#
loop_
_entity.id
_entity.type
_entity.pdbx_description
1 polymer ?
#
loop_
_entity_poly.entity_id
_entity_poly.type
_entity_poly.pdbx_seq_one_letter_code
_entity_poly.pdbx_strand_id
1 'polypeptide(L)' 'PDHRDAVVREGHIVAVLERGALSEEAIVSAAMGAEQRKVTA' A
#
# COMPACT_ATOMS: atom_id res chain seq x y z
N PRO A 1 9.00 8.10 15.38
CA PRO A 1 9.30 8.20 13.94
C PRO A 1 8.22 7.46 13.15
N ASP A 2 7.56 8.16 12.23
CA ASP A 2 6.51 7.59 11.38
C ASP A 2 7.08 6.45 10.54
N HIS A 3 6.69 5.23 10.88
CA HIS A 3 7.14 4.02 10.20
C HIS A 3 6.22 3.73 9.03
N ARG A 4 6.81 3.48 7.87
CA ARG A 4 6.11 3.17 6.62
C ARG A 4 6.64 1.88 6.03
N ASP A 5 5.73 1.07 5.51
CA ASP A 5 5.99 -0.26 4.99
C ASP A 5 5.64 -0.31 3.50
N ALA A 6 6.53 -0.90 2.68
CA ALA A 6 6.32 -1.04 1.24
C ALA A 6 5.65 -2.39 0.92
N VAL A 7 4.62 -2.35 0.07
CA VAL A 7 4.02 -3.57 -0.52
C VAL A 7 4.73 -3.84 -1.84
N VAL A 8 5.35 -5.01 -1.95
CA VAL A 8 6.17 -5.41 -3.11
C VAL A 8 5.51 -6.56 -3.86
N ARG A 9 5.37 -6.43 -5.18
CA ARG A 9 4.85 -7.46 -6.10
C ARG A 9 5.78 -7.59 -7.29
N GLU A 10 6.19 -8.82 -7.62
CA GLU A 10 7.12 -9.09 -8.73
C GLU A 10 8.42 -8.25 -8.66
N GLY A 11 8.91 -7.96 -7.45
CA GLY A 11 10.09 -7.11 -7.25
C GLY A 11 9.85 -5.59 -7.40
N HIS A 12 8.60 -5.16 -7.66
CA HIS A 12 8.22 -3.76 -7.75
C HIS A 12 7.42 -3.31 -6.54
N ILE A 13 7.73 -2.11 -6.02
CA ILE A 13 6.90 -1.48 -5.00
C ILE A 13 5.61 -1.01 -5.67
N VAL A 14 4.47 -1.54 -5.22
CA VAL A 14 3.15 -1.21 -5.75
C VAL A 14 2.36 -0.27 -4.82
N ALA A 15 2.72 -0.21 -3.53
CA ALA A 15 2.19 0.75 -2.57
C ALA A 15 3.14 0.97 -1.40
N VAL A 16 2.93 2.07 -0.66
CA VAL A 16 3.57 2.34 0.65
C VAL A 16 2.46 2.66 1.64
N LEU A 17 2.41 1.93 2.75
CA LEU A 17 1.38 2.05 3.79
C LEU A 17 2.01 2.56 5.08
N GLU A 18 1.26 3.37 5.83
CA GLU A 18 1.68 3.76 7.18
C GLU A 18 1.45 2.61 8.16
N ARG A 19 2.32 2.46 9.15
CA ARG A 19 2.27 1.34 10.11
C ARG A 19 0.94 1.23 10.85
N GLY A 20 0.27 2.35 11.12
CA GLY A 20 -1.05 2.38 11.75
C GLY A 20 -2.22 1.95 10.84
N ALA A 21 -1.99 1.87 9.53
CA ALA A 21 -2.98 1.50 8.51
C ALA A 21 -2.74 0.10 7.92
N LEU A 22 -1.82 -0.69 8.49
CA LEU A 22 -1.56 -2.05 8.04
C LEU A 22 -2.67 -3.00 8.50
N SER A 23 -3.48 -3.44 7.55
CA SER A 23 -4.36 -4.60 7.65
C SER A 23 -4.10 -5.55 6.50
N GLU A 24 -4.46 -6.83 6.67
CA GLU A 24 -4.39 -7.81 5.58
C GLU A 24 -5.19 -7.33 4.35
N GLU A 25 -6.38 -6.79 4.58
CA GLU A 25 -7.22 -6.22 3.52
C GLU A 25 -6.53 -5.07 2.76
N ALA A 26 -5.81 -4.18 3.47
CA ALA A 26 -5.08 -3.08 2.85
C ALA A 26 -3.89 -3.58 2.01
N ILE A 27 -3.17 -4.59 2.49
CA ILE A 27 -2.05 -5.21 1.77
C ILE A 27 -2.54 -5.92 0.52
N VAL A 28 -3.59 -6.75 0.64
CA VAL A 28 -4.19 -7.48 -0.49
C VAL A 28 -4.75 -6.50 -1.52
N SER A 29 -5.48 -5.46 -1.08
CA SER A 29 -6.01 -4.44 -1.99
C SER A 29 -4.91 -3.70 -2.74
N ALA A 30 -3.82 -3.33 -2.04
CA ALA A 30 -2.66 -2.71 -2.65
C ALA A 30 -1.94 -3.62 -3.66
N ALA A 31 -1.79 -4.91 -3.32
CA ALA A 31 -1.11 -5.88 -4.17
C ALA A 31 -1.94 -6.30 -5.40
N MET A 32 -3.27 -6.36 -5.26
CA MET A 32 -4.19 -6.73 -6.34
C MET A 32 -4.51 -5.58 -7.29
N GLY A 33 -4.02 -4.36 -6.99
CA GLY A 33 -4.26 -3.20 -7.82
C GLY A 33 -5.71 -2.71 -7.74
N ALA A 34 -6.34 -2.78 -6.56
CA ALA A 34 -7.51 -1.95 -6.31
C ALA A 34 -7.07 -0.51 -6.57
N GLU A 35 -7.48 0.03 -7.73
CA GLU A 35 -6.99 1.30 -8.24
C GLU A 35 -7.17 2.37 -7.17
N GLN A 36 -6.10 2.65 -6.43
CA GLN A 36 -5.98 3.90 -5.70
C GLN A 36 -5.72 4.96 -6.76
N ARG A 37 -6.78 5.28 -7.49
CA ARG A 37 -6.96 6.54 -8.19
C ARG A 37 -6.63 7.60 -7.15
N LYS A 38 -5.42 8.13 -7.28
CA LYS A 38 -4.91 9.29 -6.55
C LYS A 38 -6.06 10.24 -6.22
N VAL A 39 -6.44 10.30 -4.94
CA VAL A 39 -7.06 11.51 -4.41
C VAL A 39 -5.94 12.53 -4.34
N THR A 40 -5.81 13.28 -5.42
CA THR A 40 -5.10 14.56 -5.44
C THR A 40 -6.12 15.61 -5.84
N ALA A 41 -6.83 16.15 -4.84
CA ALA A 41 -7.34 17.52 -4.70
C ALA A 41 -8.28 17.56 -3.49
#